data_AF-A0A6J6DTM5-F1
#
_entry.id   AF-A0A6J6DTM5-F1
#
_cell.length_a   1.000
_cell.length_b   1.000
_cell.length_c   1.000
_cell.angle_alpha   90.00
_cell.angle_beta   90.00
_cell.angle_gamma   90.00
#
_symmetry.space_group_name_H-M   'P 1'
#
loop_
_entity.id
_entity.type
_entity.pdbx_description
1 polymer ?
#
loop_
_entity_poly.entity_id
_entity_poly.type
_entity_poly.pdbx_seq_one_letter_code
_entity_poly.pdbx_strand_id
1 'polypeptide(L)'
;MSVRLGGSIAPRPNGRSCARPRVSSQFVNPAYKEAVLPKPKDDAILLEGTILESLPNAMFRVELENGHKVLAHISGKMRMNYIRILPGDKVQVELTPYDLTRGRITYRYK
;
A
#
# COMPACT_ATOMS: atom_id res chain seq x y z
N MET A 1 12.27 -6.18 -72.06
CA MET A 1 11.82 -7.51 -71.60
C MET A 1 12.89 -8.05 -70.67
N SER A 2 12.65 -8.56 -69.47
CA SER A 2 11.40 -8.90 -68.81
C SER A 2 11.74 -9.19 -67.34
N VAL A 3 10.89 -8.68 -66.45
CA VAL A 3 10.31 -9.33 -65.25
C VAL A 3 11.24 -9.83 -64.12
N ARG A 4 11.05 -9.27 -62.91
CA ARG A 4 10.41 -9.94 -61.73
C ARG A 4 11.41 -10.83 -60.96
N LEU A 5 11.40 -11.03 -59.64
CA LEU A 5 10.59 -10.75 -58.46
C LEU A 5 11.59 -10.99 -57.29
N GLY A 6 11.53 -10.27 -56.16
CA GLY A 6 10.67 -10.68 -55.05
C GLY A 6 11.26 -11.83 -54.23
N GLY A 7 11.82 -11.49 -53.07
CA GLY A 7 11.63 -12.18 -51.79
C GLY A 7 12.14 -13.62 -51.60
N SER A 8 13.04 -13.78 -50.63
CA SER A 8 12.89 -14.85 -49.64
C SER A 8 13.54 -14.43 -48.32
N ILE A 9 12.67 -13.94 -47.44
CA ILE A 9 12.85 -13.94 -45.98
C ILE A 9 13.24 -15.37 -45.58
N ALA A 10 14.41 -15.54 -44.97
CA ALA A 10 14.75 -16.80 -44.34
C ALA A 10 13.76 -17.03 -43.17
N PRO A 11 13.03 -18.16 -43.13
CA PRO A 11 12.24 -18.51 -41.95
C PRO A 11 13.19 -18.83 -40.80
N ARG A 12 12.89 -18.33 -39.60
CA ARG A 12 13.54 -18.78 -38.37
C ARG A 12 13.24 -20.28 -38.20
N PRO A 13 14.25 -21.15 -38.02
CA PRO A 13 13.98 -22.54 -37.73
C PRO A 13 13.30 -22.63 -36.36
N ASN A 14 12.08 -23.18 -36.38
CA ASN A 14 11.33 -23.58 -35.21
C ASN A 14 12.07 -24.70 -34.46
N GLY A 15 12.37 -24.45 -33.19
CA GLY A 15 12.12 -25.42 -32.14
C GLY A 15 13.27 -26.34 -31.72
N ARG A 16 13.41 -26.39 -30.38
CA ARG A 16 13.76 -27.58 -29.59
C ARG A 16 15.22 -28.03 -29.76
N SER A 17 16.11 -27.72 -28.82
CA SER A 17 16.11 -28.38 -27.52
C SER A 17 16.87 -27.54 -26.49
N CYS A 18 16.16 -26.82 -25.63
CA CYS A 18 16.69 -26.52 -24.31
C CYS A 18 16.70 -27.85 -23.53
N ALA A 19 17.80 -28.60 -23.67
CA ALA A 19 18.10 -29.75 -22.84
C ALA A 19 18.16 -29.26 -21.39
N ARG A 20 17.02 -29.31 -20.70
CA ARG A 20 17.00 -29.16 -19.25
C ARG A 20 17.76 -30.36 -18.68
N PRO A 21 18.84 -30.15 -17.91
CA PRO A 21 19.45 -31.27 -17.22
C PRO A 21 18.39 -31.92 -16.32
N ARG A 22 18.28 -33.24 -16.43
CA ARG A 22 17.50 -34.09 -15.53
C ARG A 22 18.23 -34.09 -14.19
N VAL A 23 18.03 -33.06 -13.38
CA VAL A 23 18.52 -33.06 -12.00
C VAL A 23 17.59 -33.97 -11.20
N SER A 24 17.99 -35.24 -11.16
CA SER A 24 17.49 -36.26 -10.24
C SER A 24 18.15 -36.08 -8.89
N SER A 25 17.46 -35.42 -7.96
CA SER A 25 17.54 -35.71 -6.53
C SER A 25 16.68 -34.68 -5.80
N GLN A 26 15.70 -35.18 -5.07
CA GLN A 26 14.87 -34.43 -4.17
C GLN A 26 15.75 -33.70 -3.15
N PHE A 27 15.89 -32.39 -3.33
CA PHE A 27 16.01 -31.45 -2.22
C PHE A 27 15.07 -30.29 -2.51
N VAL A 28 13.78 -30.60 -2.58
CA VAL A 28 12.78 -29.64 -2.10
C VAL A 28 13.16 -29.40 -0.65
N ASN A 29 13.80 -28.27 -0.35
CA ASN A 29 13.86 -27.78 1.02
C ASN A 29 12.41 -27.48 1.43
N PRO A 30 11.76 -28.30 2.28
CA PRO A 30 10.40 -28.06 2.73
C PRO A 30 10.44 -27.21 4.01
N ALA A 31 11.30 -26.18 4.01
CA ALA A 31 11.50 -25.28 5.14
C ALA A 31 10.78 -23.93 4.92
N TYR A 32 9.68 -23.92 4.16
CA TYR A 32 8.65 -22.89 4.29
C TYR A 32 7.64 -23.33 5.35
N LYS A 33 8.11 -23.38 6.59
CA LYS A 33 7.24 -23.25 7.76
C LYS A 33 7.86 -22.22 8.70
N GLU A 34 8.14 -21.04 8.18
CA GLU A 34 7.97 -19.87 9.01
C GLU A 34 6.47 -19.76 9.26
N ALA A 35 6.04 -20.30 10.40
CA ALA A 35 4.77 -19.95 10.98
C ALA A 35 4.82 -18.43 11.21
N VAL A 36 4.35 -17.67 10.22
CA VAL A 36 4.03 -16.26 10.41
C VAL A 36 2.96 -16.26 11.49
N LEU A 37 3.40 -16.01 12.74
CA LEU A 37 2.52 -15.79 13.86
C LEU A 37 1.42 -14.85 13.38
N PRO A 38 0.13 -15.18 13.57
CA PRO A 38 -0.92 -14.20 13.38
C PRO A 38 -0.65 -13.10 14.41
N LYS A 39 0.04 -12.03 14.00
CA LYS A 39 0.06 -10.80 14.78
C LYS A 39 -1.41 -10.45 15.01
N PRO A 40 -1.87 -10.32 16.27
CA PRO A 40 -3.24 -9.90 16.53
C PRO A 40 -3.47 -8.63 15.73
N LYS A 41 -4.50 -8.69 14.87
CA LYS A 41 -4.81 -7.62 13.95
C LYS A 41 -5.42 -6.50 14.78
N ASP A 42 -4.62 -5.45 14.91
CA ASP A 42 -5.05 -4.07 15.07
C ASP A 42 -5.65 -3.72 16.43
N ASP A 43 -4.79 -3.62 17.45
CA ASP A 43 -5.07 -2.84 18.67
C ASP A 43 -5.07 -1.34 18.35
N ALA A 44 -5.89 -0.87 17.39
CA ALA A 44 -5.97 0.54 17.05
C ALA A 44 -6.83 1.28 18.08
N ILE A 45 -6.27 2.35 18.67
CA ILE A 45 -6.98 3.18 19.64
C ILE A 45 -7.71 4.28 18.87
N LEU A 46 -9.02 4.37 19.06
CA LEU A 46 -9.85 5.43 18.49
C LEU A 46 -9.86 6.62 19.45
N LEU A 47 -9.43 7.78 18.97
CA LEU A 47 -9.46 9.02 19.73
C LEU A 47 -10.10 10.12 18.90
N GLU A 48 -10.66 11.09 19.60
CA GLU A 48 -11.23 12.29 19.00
C GLU A 48 -10.23 13.44 19.09
N GLY A 49 -10.26 14.30 18.08
CA GLY A 49 -9.39 15.46 18.04
C GLY A 49 -9.91 16.54 17.09
N THR A 50 -9.32 17.73 17.20
CA THR A 50 -9.60 18.89 16.37
C THR A 50 -8.42 19.17 15.45
N ILE A 51 -8.70 19.62 14.24
CA ILE A 51 -7.67 19.94 13.27
C ILE A 51 -7.24 21.38 13.46
N LEU A 52 -5.95 21.61 13.70
CA LEU A 52 -5.39 22.96 13.82
C LEU A 52 -4.99 23.50 12.46
N GLU A 53 -4.12 22.76 11.77
CA GLU A 53 -3.48 23.21 10.54
C GLU A 53 -3.42 22.08 9.51
N SER A 54 -3.63 22.45 8.25
CA SER A 54 -3.47 21.56 7.10
C SER A 54 -2.11 21.82 6.43
N LEU A 55 -1.34 20.75 6.25
CA LEU A 55 -0.10 20.78 5.46
C LEU A 55 -0.41 20.28 4.04
N PRO A 56 0.28 20.81 3.01
CA PRO A 56 0.00 20.48 1.60
C PRO A 56 0.21 19.00 1.22
N ASN A 57 0.90 18.20 2.05
CA ASN A 57 1.16 16.78 1.81
C ASN A 57 0.02 15.84 2.25
N ALA A 58 -1.22 16.35 2.31
CA ALA A 58 -2.37 15.64 2.90
C ALA A 58 -2.11 15.16 4.35
N MET A 59 -1.26 15.92 5.05
CA MET A 59 -0.93 15.74 6.46
C MET A 59 -1.63 16.85 7.24
N PHE A 60 -2.19 16.50 8.38
CA PHE A 60 -2.93 17.42 9.23
C PHE A 60 -2.31 17.40 10.62
N ARG A 61 -2.17 18.59 11.20
CA ARG A 61 -1.87 18.72 12.63
C ARG A 61 -3.19 18.59 13.37
N VAL A 62 -3.33 17.49 14.10
CA VAL A 62 -4.49 17.21 14.93
C VAL A 62 -4.10 17.40 16.39
N GLU A 63 -4.91 18.15 17.12
CA GLU A 63 -4.85 18.21 18.57
C GLU A 63 -5.84 17.21 19.13
N LEU A 64 -5.33 16.26 19.90
CA LEU A 64 -6.18 15.33 20.64
C LEU A 64 -6.70 16.01 21.89
N GLU A 65 -7.80 15.51 22.46
CA GLU A 65 -8.32 15.98 23.76
C GLU A 65 -7.29 15.86 24.89
N ASN A 66 -6.27 15.03 24.70
CA ASN A 66 -5.15 14.81 25.61
C ASN A 66 -4.06 15.91 25.51
N GLY A 67 -4.23 16.93 24.65
CA GLY A 67 -3.27 18.01 24.43
C GLY A 67 -2.06 17.63 23.57
N HIS A 68 -2.06 16.44 22.96
CA HIS A 68 -1.00 15.99 22.07
C HIS A 68 -1.24 16.45 20.63
N LYS A 69 -0.17 16.96 20.01
CA LYS A 69 -0.15 17.34 18.59
C LYS A 69 0.33 16.16 17.76
N VAL A 70 -0.54 15.62 16.93
CA VAL A 70 -0.31 14.44 16.11
C VAL A 70 -0.28 14.82 14.65
N LEU A 71 0.63 14.19 13.90
CA LEU A 71 0.65 14.27 12.45
C LEU A 71 -0.21 13.14 11.91
N ALA A 72 -1.40 13.48 11.44
CA ALA A 72 -2.34 12.50 10.92
C ALA A 72 -2.47 12.65 9.40
N HIS A 73 -2.58 11.51 8.71
CA HIS A 73 -2.87 11.49 7.29
C HIS A 73 -4.27 10.93 7.05
N ILE A 74 -4.84 11.30 5.92
CA ILE A 74 -6.18 10.90 5.52
C ILE A 74 -6.18 9.41 5.14
N SER A 75 -7.14 8.64 5.65
CA SER A 75 -7.37 7.26 5.19
C SER A 75 -7.77 7.22 3.71
N GLY A 76 -7.42 6.15 3.00
CA GLY A 76 -7.79 6.00 1.59
C GLY A 76 -9.30 6.11 1.33
N LYS A 77 -10.14 5.69 2.29
CA LYS A 77 -11.60 5.81 2.23
C LYS A 77 -12.06 7.26 2.07
N MET A 78 -11.49 8.16 2.87
CA MET A 78 -11.78 9.58 2.81
C MET A 78 -11.39 10.23 1.46
N ARG A 79 -10.29 9.76 0.84
CA ARG A 79 -9.87 10.23 -0.50
C ARG A 79 -10.90 9.85 -1.57
N MET A 80 -11.44 8.64 -1.51
CA MET A 80 -12.48 8.19 -2.45
C MET A 80 -13.79 8.97 -2.29
N ASN A 81 -14.14 9.34 -1.06
CA ASN A 81 -15.35 10.10 -0.75
C ASN A 81 -15.20 11.63 -0.96
N TYR A 82 -14.04 12.10 -1.45
CA TYR A 82 -13.74 13.51 -1.69
C TYR A 82 -14.07 14.44 -0.50
N ILE A 83 -13.87 13.93 0.73
CA ILE A 83 -14.18 14.70 1.93
C ILE A 83 -13.13 15.79 2.10
N ARG A 84 -13.58 17.04 2.06
CA ARG A 84 -12.75 18.22 2.33
C ARG A 84 -12.69 18.44 3.83
N ILE A 85 -11.48 18.63 4.32
CA ILE A 85 -11.20 18.89 5.72
C ILE A 85 -10.79 20.36 5.84
N LEU A 86 -11.47 21.09 6.70
CA LEU A 86 -11.11 22.46 7.07
C LEU A 86 -10.44 22.45 8.45
N PRO A 87 -9.54 23.42 8.73
CA PRO A 87 -9.07 23.63 10.09
C PRO A 87 -10.25 24.00 11.00
N GLY A 88 -10.29 23.46 12.20
CA GLY A 88 -11.40 23.57 13.15
C GLY A 88 -12.39 22.40 13.10
N ASP A 89 -12.29 21.51 12.11
CA ASP A 89 -13.14 20.32 12.06
C ASP A 89 -12.77 19.31 13.17
N LYS A 90 -13.80 18.70 13.77
CA LYS A 90 -13.67 17.55 14.66
C LYS A 90 -13.54 16.27 13.84
N VAL A 91 -12.50 15.50 14.11
CA VAL A 91 -12.19 14.25 13.41
C VAL A 91 -11.87 13.13 14.37
N GLN A 92 -12.13 11.91 13.92
CA GLN A 92 -11.73 10.70 14.61
C GLN A 92 -10.40 10.21 14.04
N VAL A 93 -9.44 10.02 14.94
CA VAL A 93 -8.09 9.56 14.66
C VAL A 93 -7.88 8.18 15.25
N GLU A 94 -7.40 7.27 14.42
CA GLU A 94 -6.95 5.96 14.84
C GLU A 94 -5.43 6.02 15.04
N LEU A 95 -4.99 5.70 16.25
CA LEU A 95 -3.58 5.59 16.59
C LEU A 95 -3.19 4.13 16.71
N THR A 96 -1.97 3.83 16.27
CA THR A 96 -1.34 2.56 16.63
C THR A 96 -0.66 2.75 17.99
N PRO A 97 -0.80 1.79 18.94
CA PRO A 97 -0.30 1.92 20.32
C PRO A 97 1.22 2.06 20.40
N TYR A 98 1.92 1.73 19.33
CA TYR A 98 3.37 1.89 19.22
C TYR A 98 3.79 3.32 18.88
N ASP A 99 2.97 4.08 18.14
CA ASP A 99 3.30 5.42 17.67
C ASP A 99 2.13 6.39 17.91
N LEU A 100 2.13 7.07 19.06
CA LEU A 100 1.11 8.07 19.41
C LEU A 100 1.25 9.37 18.61
N THR A 101 2.38 9.58 17.92
CA THR A 101 2.67 10.81 17.16
C THR A 101 2.12 10.79 15.73
N ARG A 102 1.75 9.61 15.24
CA ARG A 102 1.24 9.39 13.88
C ARG A 102 -0.14 8.78 13.96
N GLY A 103 -1.06 9.35 13.21
CA GLY A 103 -2.46 8.91 13.21
C GLY A 103 -3.03 8.71 11.82
N ARG A 104 -4.11 7.93 11.76
CA ARG A 104 -4.94 7.76 10.58
C ARG A 104 -6.31 8.40 10.84
N ILE A 105 -6.74 9.31 9.97
CA ILE A 105 -8.06 9.93 10.08
C ILE A 105 -9.10 9.04 9.38
N THR A 106 -10.09 8.55 10.13
CA THR A 106 -11.15 7.65 9.60
C THR A 106 -12.52 8.26 9.54
N TYR A 107 -12.86 9.21 10.41
CA TYR A 107 -14.18 9.84 10.41
C TYR A 107 -14.13 11.35 10.64
N ARG A 108 -15.12 12.07 10.11
CA ARG A 108 -15.38 13.49 10.38
C ARG A 108 -16.76 13.61 10.99
N TYR A 109 -16.87 14.29 12.12
CA TYR A 109 -18.15 14.60 12.74
C TYR A 109 -18.83 15.75 11.98
N LYS A 110 -20.14 15.64 11.74
CA LYS A 110 -20.96 16.69 11.13
C LYS A 110 -21.42 17.70 12.18
#